data_AF-A0A7S3SD24-F1
#
_entry.id   AF-A0A7S3SD24-F1
#
_cell.length_a   1.000
_cell.length_b   1.000
_cell.length_c   1.000
_cell.angle_alpha   90.00
_cell.angle_beta   90.00
_cell.angle_gamma   90.00
#
_symmetry.space_group_name_H-M   'P 1'
#
loop_
_entity.id
_entity.type
_entity.pdbx_description
1 polymer ?
#
loop_
_entity_poly.entity_id
_entity_poly.type
_entity_poly.pdbx_seq_one_letter_code
_entity_poly.pdbx_strand_id
1 'polypeptide(L)'
;HLNVVGDVHGQFFDLWAIWERNGLPSPENPFLFNGDFVDRGSYSVETLLTLLAWKVAYPKHFRLSRGNHEAHNMNVPYGFAGEVLTKYSEEAYFNFLRLFSVLPLG
;
A
#
# COMPACT_ATOMS: atom_id res chain seq x y z
N HIS A 1 -5.01 -20.84 -6.05
CA HIS A 1 -5.96 -19.77 -5.71
C HIS A 1 -5.16 -18.52 -5.35
N LEU A 2 -5.60 -17.32 -5.76
CA LEU A 2 -4.93 -16.03 -5.48
C LEU A 2 -5.99 -14.92 -5.47
N ASN A 3 -6.02 -14.12 -4.40
CA ASN A 3 -6.84 -12.91 -4.36
C ASN A 3 -6.06 -11.76 -5.00
N VAL A 4 -6.64 -11.13 -6.03
CA VAL A 4 -6.06 -9.95 -6.67
C VAL A 4 -6.90 -8.74 -6.29
N VAL A 5 -6.26 -7.73 -5.71
CA VAL A 5 -6.88 -6.49 -5.25
C VAL A 5 -6.32 -5.34 -6.08
N GLY A 6 -7.21 -4.50 -6.61
CA GLY A 6 -6.84 -3.26 -7.30
C GLY A 6 -6.59 -2.12 -6.32
N ASP A 7 -6.90 -0.91 -6.77
CA ASP A 7 -6.64 0.34 -6.08
C ASP A 7 -7.29 0.39 -4.69
N VAL A 8 -6.54 0.87 -3.71
CA VAL A 8 -7.02 1.07 -2.32
C VAL A 8 -7.05 2.55 -1.96
N HIS A 9 -6.13 3.36 -2.51
CA HIS A 9 -6.15 4.82 -2.39
C HIS A 9 -6.38 5.35 -0.96
N GLY A 10 -5.62 4.83 0.01
CA GLY A 10 -5.69 5.27 1.41
C GLY A 10 -7.04 5.04 2.09
N GLN A 11 -7.90 4.16 1.55
CA GLN A 11 -9.16 3.76 2.15
C GLN A 11 -8.95 2.61 3.17
N PHE A 12 -8.27 2.92 4.28
CA PHE A 12 -7.83 1.93 5.26
C PHE A 12 -8.95 1.03 5.82
N PHE A 13 -10.14 1.58 6.05
CA PHE A 13 -11.28 0.80 6.56
C PHE A 13 -11.85 -0.16 5.51
N ASP A 14 -11.81 0.22 4.23
CA ASP A 14 -12.21 -0.65 3.13
C ASP A 14 -11.18 -1.78 2.91
N LEU A 15 -9.89 -1.50 3.16
CA LEU A 15 -8.85 -2.54 3.19
C LEU A 15 -9.18 -3.63 4.22
N TRP A 16 -9.64 -3.24 5.42
CA TRP A 16 -10.07 -4.21 6.42
C TRP A 16 -11.29 -5.02 5.95
N ALA A 17 -12.28 -4.35 5.36
CA ALA A 17 -13.47 -5.00 4.82
C ALA A 17 -13.14 -6.05 3.72
N ILE A 18 -12.07 -5.85 2.95
CA ILE A 18 -11.58 -6.85 1.99
C ILE A 18 -11.20 -8.14 2.71
N TRP A 19 -10.47 -8.07 3.83
CA TRP A 19 -10.07 -9.27 4.56
C TRP A 19 -11.18 -9.90 5.38
N GLU A 20 -12.13 -9.11 5.90
CA GLU A 20 -13.33 -9.67 6.55
C GLU A 20 -14.13 -10.56 5.60
N ARG A 21 -14.17 -10.21 4.30
CA ARG A 21 -14.91 -10.97 3.28
C ARG A 21 -14.11 -12.13 2.68
N ASN A 22 -12.81 -11.95 2.46
CA ASN A 22 -11.98 -12.90 1.72
C ASN A 22 -11.03 -13.72 2.62
N GLY A 23 -11.08 -13.51 3.93
CA GLY A 23 -10.13 -14.06 4.89
C GLY A 23 -8.82 -13.28 4.94
N LEU A 24 -8.13 -13.41 6.07
CA LEU A 24 -6.81 -12.80 6.26
C LEU A 24 -5.75 -13.46 5.37
N PRO A 25 -4.66 -12.75 5.06
CA PRO A 25 -3.52 -13.32 4.35
C PRO A 25 -2.92 -14.53 5.08
N SER A 26 -2.61 -15.59 4.33
CA SER A 26 -1.88 -16.77 4.82
C SER A 26 -1.17 -17.48 3.64
N PRO A 27 -0.36 -18.53 3.87
CA PRO A 27 0.15 -19.37 2.79
C PRO A 27 -0.94 -20.00 1.91
N GLU A 28 -2.07 -20.37 2.51
CA GLU A 28 -3.24 -20.97 1.86
C GLU A 28 -4.15 -19.90 1.23
N ASN A 29 -4.05 -18.65 1.69
CA ASN A 29 -4.82 -17.51 1.22
C ASN A 29 -3.91 -16.35 0.72
N PRO A 30 -3.21 -16.51 -0.41
CA PRO A 30 -2.29 -15.51 -0.92
C PRO A 30 -3.01 -14.30 -1.51
N PHE A 31 -2.34 -13.15 -1.49
CA PHE A 31 -2.81 -11.87 -2.03
C PHE A 31 -1.80 -11.22 -2.97
N LEU A 32 -2.30 -10.55 -4.00
CA LEU A 32 -1.59 -9.60 -4.83
C LEU A 32 -2.35 -8.26 -4.81
N PHE A 33 -1.72 -7.21 -4.30
CA PHE A 33 -2.24 -5.85 -4.42
C PHE A 33 -1.55 -5.14 -5.59
N ASN A 34 -2.33 -4.69 -6.56
CA ASN A 34 -1.87 -4.23 -7.86
C ASN A 34 -1.66 -2.71 -7.92
N GLY A 35 -0.89 -2.17 -6.98
CA GLY A 35 -0.57 -0.74 -6.93
C GLY A 35 -1.67 0.16 -6.38
N ASP A 36 -1.41 1.46 -6.43
CA ASP A 36 -2.32 2.53 -6.05
C ASP A 36 -2.86 2.36 -4.62
N PHE A 37 -1.92 2.19 -3.70
CA PHE A 37 -2.17 2.02 -2.27
C PHE A 37 -2.43 3.36 -1.58
N VAL A 38 -1.78 4.41 -2.05
CA VAL A 38 -1.73 5.74 -1.44
C VAL A 38 -2.48 6.78 -2.27
N ASP A 39 -2.50 8.01 -1.78
CA ASP A 39 -3.18 9.18 -2.35
C ASP A 39 -4.72 9.07 -2.34
N ARG A 40 -5.39 10.22 -2.55
CA ARG A 40 -6.85 10.43 -2.54
C ARG A 40 -7.50 10.25 -1.17
N GLY A 41 -7.32 9.11 -0.51
CA GLY A 41 -7.80 8.84 0.84
C GLY A 41 -6.89 9.44 1.91
N SER A 42 -7.43 9.59 3.13
CA SER A 42 -6.75 10.26 4.25
C SER A 42 -5.98 9.31 5.19
N TYR A 43 -5.94 8.02 4.85
CA TYR A 43 -5.28 6.98 5.63
C TYR A 43 -4.27 6.19 4.78
N SER A 44 -3.54 6.89 3.90
CA SER A 44 -2.57 6.28 3.00
C SER A 44 -1.40 5.66 3.76
N VAL A 45 -0.93 6.30 4.83
CA VAL A 45 0.20 5.78 5.62
C VAL A 45 -0.20 4.49 6.34
N GLU A 46 -1.37 4.46 6.99
CA GLU A 46 -1.88 3.28 7.67
C GLU A 46 -2.14 2.12 6.70
N THR A 47 -2.68 2.44 5.52
CA THR A 47 -2.87 1.48 4.42
C THR A 47 -1.55 0.87 4.00
N LEU A 48 -0.56 1.69 3.62
CA LEU A 48 0.73 1.22 3.14
C LEU A 48 1.50 0.44 4.21
N LEU A 49 1.55 0.92 5.45
CA LEU A 49 2.24 0.23 6.55
C LEU A 49 1.62 -1.14 6.84
N THR A 50 0.30 -1.27 6.76
CA THR A 50 -0.39 -2.55 6.97
C THR A 50 -0.09 -3.54 5.84
N LEU A 51 -0.09 -3.07 4.59
CA LEU A 51 0.33 -3.88 3.44
C LEU A 51 1.79 -4.35 3.56
N LEU A 52 2.70 -3.48 4.01
CA LEU A 52 4.10 -3.83 4.25
C LEU A 52 4.26 -4.83 5.40
N ALA A 53 3.48 -4.69 6.48
CA ALA A 53 3.48 -5.65 7.58
C ALA A 53 3.11 -7.07 7.09
N TRP A 54 2.07 -7.19 6.25
CA TRP A 54 1.74 -8.46 5.61
C TRP A 54 2.82 -8.97 4.65
N LYS A 55 3.47 -8.07 3.89
CA LYS A 55 4.59 -8.43 3.03
C LYS A 55 5.75 -9.02 3.83
N VAL A 56 6.05 -8.47 5.01
CA VAL A 56 7.08 -8.99 5.92
C VAL A 56 6.65 -10.33 6.54
N ALA A 57 5.39 -10.46 6.96
CA ALA A 57 4.88 -11.69 7.56
C ALA A 57 4.80 -12.86 6.56
N TYR A 58 4.40 -12.61 5.31
CA TYR A 58 4.19 -13.62 4.28
C TYR A 58 4.87 -13.27 2.95
N PRO A 59 6.21 -13.17 2.90
CA PRO A 59 6.93 -12.62 1.74
C PRO A 59 6.74 -13.39 0.43
N LYS A 60 6.41 -14.69 0.50
CA LYS A 60 6.16 -15.57 -0.66
C LYS A 60 4.68 -15.61 -1.11
N HIS A 61 3.76 -15.12 -0.28
CA HIS A 61 2.30 -15.28 -0.48
C HIS A 61 1.57 -13.93 -0.53
N PHE A 62 2.17 -12.86 -0.04
CA PHE A 62 1.69 -11.49 -0.14
C PHE A 62 2.58 -10.69 -1.10
N ARG A 63 2.00 -10.20 -2.20
CA ARG A 63 2.70 -9.49 -3.28
C ARG A 63 2.13 -8.09 -3.43
N LEU A 64 3.03 -7.15 -3.71
CA LEU A 64 2.72 -5.75 -3.99
C LEU A 64 3.34 -5.42 -5.34
N SER A 65 2.56 -4.86 -6.25
CA SER A 65 3.05 -4.26 -7.49
C SER A 65 2.97 -2.74 -7.39
N ARG A 66 3.78 -2.03 -8.18
CA ARG A 66 3.82 -0.58 -8.21
C ARG A 66 2.71 -0.05 -9.11
N GLY A 67 1.87 0.84 -8.59
CA GLY A 67 0.96 1.66 -9.36
C GLY A 67 1.56 3.01 -9.72
N ASN A 68 0.82 3.83 -10.45
CA ASN A 68 1.30 5.17 -10.82
C ASN A 68 1.31 6.12 -9.61
N HIS A 69 0.49 5.86 -8.59
CA HIS A 69 0.47 6.67 -7.37
C HIS A 69 1.63 6.39 -6.41
N GLU A 70 2.39 5.32 -6.60
CA GLU A 70 3.67 5.10 -5.89
C GLU A 70 4.82 5.92 -6.55
N ALA A 71 4.62 7.23 -6.69
CA ALA A 71 5.57 8.16 -7.30
C ALA A 71 5.43 9.60 -6.77
N HIS A 72 6.57 10.30 -6.65
CA HIS A 72 6.62 11.66 -6.09
C HIS A 72 5.70 12.67 -6.79
N ASN A 73 5.67 12.65 -8.12
CA ASN A 73 4.85 13.55 -8.94
C ASN A 73 3.35 13.35 -8.73
N MET A 74 2.91 12.19 -8.23
CA MET A 74 1.53 11.95 -7.85
C MET A 74 1.30 12.32 -6.38
N ASN A 75 2.22 11.97 -5.49
CA ASN A 75 2.02 12.16 -4.05
C ASN A 75 1.90 13.61 -3.60
N VAL A 76 2.58 14.54 -4.28
CA VAL A 76 2.53 15.97 -3.95
C VAL A 76 1.12 16.55 -4.18
N PRO A 77 0.52 16.43 -5.38
CA PRO A 77 -0.82 16.96 -5.62
C PRO A 77 -1.96 16.12 -5.02
N TYR A 78 -1.76 14.81 -4.80
CA TYR A 78 -2.87 13.90 -4.45
C TYR A 78 -2.91 13.45 -2.99
N GLY A 79 -2.01 13.97 -2.15
CA GLY A 79 -2.19 14.01 -0.70
C GLY A 79 -1.20 13.20 0.12
N PHE A 80 -0.56 12.17 -0.43
CA PHE A 80 0.33 11.30 0.36
C PHE A 80 1.54 12.05 0.91
N ALA A 81 2.14 12.96 0.13
CA ALA A 81 3.27 13.77 0.62
C ALA A 81 2.84 14.64 1.82
N GLY A 82 1.69 15.31 1.70
CA GLY A 82 1.13 16.11 2.79
C GLY A 82 0.77 15.28 4.02
N GLU A 83 0.22 14.08 3.81
CA GLU A 83 -0.12 13.15 4.90
C GLU A 83 1.13 12.72 5.68
N VAL A 84 2.19 12.30 4.99
CA VAL A 84 3.44 11.87 5.64
C VAL A 84 4.11 13.03 6.37
N LEU A 85 4.19 14.21 5.76
CA LEU A 85 4.77 15.40 6.40
C LEU A 85 3.97 15.85 7.64
N THR A 86 2.66 15.62 7.66
CA THR A 86 1.80 15.97 8.79
C THR A 86 1.91 14.95 9.92
N LYS A 87 1.90 13.65 9.60
CA LYS A 87 1.88 12.56 10.59
C LYS A 87 3.27 12.16 11.08
N TYR A 88 4.31 12.39 10.27
CA TYR A 88 5.67 11.91 10.51
C TYR A 88 6.70 13.01 10.21
N SER A 89 7.52 12.84 9.17
CA SER A 89 8.65 13.72 8.84
C SER A 89 8.99 13.67 7.36
N GLU A 90 9.78 14.64 6.90
CA GLU A 90 10.32 14.65 5.53
C GLU A 90 11.22 13.43 5.27
N GLU A 91 12.01 13.01 6.26
CA GLU A 91 12.83 11.79 6.18
C GLU A 91 11.97 10.54 5.93
N ALA A 92 10.83 10.42 6.62
CA ALA A 92 9.89 9.33 6.39
C ALA A 92 9.36 9.33 4.95
N TYR A 93 9.04 10.51 4.40
CA TYR A 93 8.60 10.64 3.02
C TYR A 93 9.67 10.20 2.02
N PHE A 94 10.93 10.58 2.21
CA PHE A 94 12.03 10.09 1.38
C PHE A 94 12.21 8.56 1.48
N ASN A 95 12.00 7.98 2.66
CA ASN A 95 12.04 6.52 2.82
C ASN A 95 10.90 5.83 2.08
N PHE A 96 9.68 6.40 2.05
CA PHE A 96 8.59 5.88 1.22
C PHE A 96 8.91 5.98 -0.28
N LEU A 97 9.51 7.07 -0.76
CA LEU A 97 9.91 7.18 -2.16
C LEU A 97 10.97 6.13 -2.56
N ARG A 98 11.92 5.84 -1.66
CA ARG A 98 12.89 4.75 -1.85
C ARG A 98 12.23 3.37 -1.86
N LEU A 99 11.24 3.16 -1.01
CA LEU A 99 10.44 1.93 -1.02
C LEU A 99 9.70 1.79 -2.36
N PHE A 100 9.07 2.85 -2.85
CA PHE A 100 8.32 2.81 -4.11
C PHE A 100 9.22 2.49 -5.31
N SER A 101 10.48 2.91 -5.31
CA SER A 101 11.40 2.61 -6.42
C SER A 101 11.81 1.14 -6.50
N VAL A 102 11.62 0.36 -5.43
CA VAL A 102 11.93 -1.09 -5.41
C VAL A 102 10.70 -1.98 -5.57
N LEU A 103 9.50 -1.40 -5.69
CA LEU A 103 8.29 -2.17 -5.97
C LEU A 103 8.32 -2.74 -7.41
N PRO A 104 7.97 -4.02 -7.63
CA PRO A 104 7.86 -4.63 -8.95
C PRO A 104 6.82 -3.94 -9.85
N LEU A 105 7.02 -3.89 -11.16
CA LEU A 105 6.07 -3.32 -12.12
C LEU A 105 4.99 -4.31 -12.62
N GLY A 106 5.18 -5.61 -12.34
CA GLY A 106 4.38 -6.72 -12.87
C GLY A 106 5.22 -7.97 -13.04
#